data_AF-A0A2M7AF82-F1
#
_entry.id   AF-A0A2M7AF82-F1
#
_cell.length_a   1.000
_cell.length_b   1.000
_cell.length_c   1.000
_cell.angle_alpha   90.00
_cell.angle_beta   90.00
_cell.angle_gamma   90.00
#
_symmetry.space_group_name_H-M   'P 1'
#
loop_
_entity.id
_entity.type
_entity.pdbx_description
1 polymer ?
#
loop_
_entity_poly.entity_id
_entity_poly.type
_entity_poly.pdbx_seq_one_letter_code
_entity_poly.pdbx_strand_id
1 'polypeptide(L)' 'MSDQVGSKFVLTNVLAKRAIQLDLRAKRRLELDNKNALTQAMEEMAAGLITINERPAKGEKESEKN' A
#
# COMPACT_ATOMS: atom_id res chain seq x y z
N MET A 1 -12.69 -19.61 0.19
CA MET A 1 -11.39 -19.55 0.90
C MET A 1 -10.28 -18.88 0.06
N SER A 2 -10.57 -18.38 -1.15
CA SER A 2 -9.55 -17.91 -2.11
C SER A 2 -9.13 -16.44 -1.94
N ASP A 3 -9.92 -15.62 -1.25
CA ASP A 3 -9.67 -14.17 -1.15
C ASP A 3 -8.63 -13.78 -0.09
N GLN A 4 -8.33 -14.67 0.85
CA GLN A 4 -7.47 -14.36 1.99
C GLN A 4 -5.99 -14.27 1.60
N VAL A 5 -5.57 -14.99 0.55
CA VAL A 5 -4.19 -14.96 0.04
C VAL A 5 -3.97 -13.70 -0.79
N GLY A 6 -4.90 -13.36 -1.68
CA GLY A 6 -4.86 -12.11 -2.46
C GLY A 6 -4.79 -10.88 -1.57
N SER A 7 -5.63 -10.83 -0.53
CA SER A 7 -5.65 -9.76 0.46
C SER A 7 -4.31 -9.57 1.19
N LYS A 8 -3.60 -10.66 1.53
CA LYS A 8 -2.27 -10.59 2.16
C LYS A 8 -1.20 -10.02 1.22
N PHE A 9 -1.21 -10.39 -0.06
CA PHE A 9 -0.26 -9.85 -1.03
C PHE A 9 -0.48 -8.36 -1.28
N VAL A 10 -1.74 -7.94 -1.39
CA VAL A 10 -2.07 -6.52 -1.57
C VAL A 10 -1.67 -5.72 -0.33
N LEU A 11 -1.94 -6.23 0.87
CA LEU A 11 -1.49 -5.63 2.12
C LEU A 11 0.03 -5.40 2.13
N THR A 12 0.81 -6.45 1.85
CA THR A 12 2.28 -6.35 1.82
C THR A 12 2.75 -5.34 0.78
N ASN A 13 2.15 -5.31 -0.41
CA ASN A 13 2.48 -4.35 -1.46
C ASN A 13 2.18 -2.90 -1.05
N VAL A 14 1.07 -2.64 -0.35
CA VAL A 14 0.73 -1.29 0.12
C VAL A 14 1.72 -0.82 1.18
N LEU A 15 2.05 -1.68 2.14
CA LEU A 15 3.04 -1.37 3.19
C LEU A 15 4.44 -1.13 2.61
N ALA A 16 4.89 -1.98 1.69
CA ALA A 16 6.19 -1.84 1.03
C ALA A 16 6.28 -0.54 0.22
N LYS A 17 5.26 -0.24 -0.60
CA LYS A 17 5.19 1.03 -1.36
C LYS A 17 5.26 2.24 -0.45
N ARG A 18 4.55 2.21 0.69
CA ARG A 18 4.60 3.31 1.64
C ARG A 18 5.97 3.46 2.29
N ALA A 19 6.57 2.35 2.72
CA ALA A 19 7.91 2.39 3.33
C ALA A 19 8.93 3.03 2.37
N ILE A 20 8.92 2.63 1.09
CA ILE A 20 9.78 3.24 0.06
C ILE A 20 9.53 4.74 -0.08
N GLN A 21 8.28 5.19 -0.09
CA GLN A 21 7.98 6.63 -0.13
C GLN A 21 8.59 7.37 1.06
N LEU A 22 8.52 6.80 2.25
CA LEU A 22 9.08 7.39 3.47
C LEU A 22 10.61 7.44 3.44
N ASP A 23 11.27 6.41 2.92
CA ASP A 23 12.72 6.40 2.69
C ASP A 23 13.13 7.46 1.66
N LEU A 24 12.29 7.68 0.65
CA LEU A 24 12.40 8.79 -0.31
C LEU A 24 11.97 10.15 0.27
N ARG A 25 11.87 10.28 1.60
CA ARG A 25 11.52 11.50 2.34
C ARG A 25 10.13 12.06 2.06
N ALA A 26 9.18 11.22 1.65
CA ALA A 26 7.78 11.64 1.61
C ALA A 26 7.29 12.03 3.01
N LYS A 27 6.33 12.96 3.06
CA LYS A 27 5.75 13.42 4.31
C LYS A 27 5.12 12.26 5.09
N ARG A 28 5.48 12.16 6.36
CA ARG A 28 4.83 11.25 7.33
C ARG A 28 3.42 11.75 7.60
N ARG A 29 2.44 10.85 7.58
CA ARG A 29 1.04 11.15 7.93
C ARG A 29 0.82 11.07 9.44
N LEU A 30 1.70 10.36 10.14
CA LEU A 30 1.75 10.26 11.59
C LEU A 30 3.18 10.59 12.05
N GLU A 31 3.36 11.46 13.03
CA GLU A 31 4.70 11.70 13.58
C GLU A 31 4.98 10.66 14.66
N LEU A 32 5.95 9.77 14.39
CA LEU A 32 6.43 8.78 15.34
C LEU A 32 7.92 9.00 15.54
N ASP A 33 8.32 9.05 16.81
CA ASP A 33 9.72 9.17 17.18
C ASP A 33 10.47 7.87 16.87
N ASN A 34 11.55 8.00 16.10
CA ASN A 34 12.55 6.94 15.84
C ASN A 34 11.98 5.57 15.40
N LYS A 35 10.98 5.56 14.52
CA LYS A 35 10.52 4.32 13.85
C LYS A 35 11.07 4.20 12.44
N ASN A 36 11.46 2.98 12.04
CA ASN A 36 11.86 2.70 10.66
C ASN A 36 10.67 2.86 9.71
N ALA A 37 10.94 3.04 8.42
CA ALA A 37 9.92 3.35 7.41
C ALA A 37 8.80 2.31 7.30
N LEU A 38 9.11 1.03 7.51
CA LEU A 38 8.10 -0.04 7.48
C LEU A 38 7.18 0.04 8.70
N THR A 39 7.72 0.22 9.90
CA THR A 39 6.91 0.38 11.11
C THR A 39 6.05 1.63 11.01
N GLN A 40 6.59 2.75 10.50
CA GLN A 40 5.82 3.95 10.22
C GLN A 40 4.65 3.70 9.25
N ALA A 41 4.87 2.94 8.18
CA ALA A 41 3.81 2.56 7.23
C ALA A 41 2.72 1.67 7.87
N MET A 42 3.11 0.72 8.72
CA MET A 42 2.16 -0.13 9.45
C MET A 42 1.28 0.68 10.39
N GLU A 43 1.85 1.64 11.10
CA GLU A 43 1.14 2.51 12.04
C GLU A 43 0.20 3.48 11.31
N GLU A 44 0.64 4.04 10.17
CA GLU A 44 -0.22 4.85 9.32
C GLU A 44 -1.40 4.04 8.75
N MET A 45 -1.20 2.76 8.45
CA MET A 45 -2.28 1.86 8.03
C MET A 45 -3.21 1.48 9.19
N ALA A 46 -2.67 1.18 10.38
CA ALA A 46 -3.45 0.89 11.58
C ALA A 46 -4.32 2.08 12.00
N ALA A 47 -3.82 3.31 11.80
CA ALA A 47 -4.57 4.54 12.01
C ALA A 47 -5.56 4.88 10.86
N GLY A 48 -5.65 4.03 9.82
CA GLY A 48 -6.55 4.24 8.68
C GLY A 48 -6.12 5.38 7.74
N LEU A 49 -4.91 5.90 7.88
CA LEU A 49 -4.37 7.00 7.06
C LEU A 49 -3.91 6.52 5.68
N ILE A 50 -3.73 5.21 5.51
CA ILE A 50 -3.42 4.53 4.25
C ILE A 50 -4.34 3.33 4.15
N THR A 51 -4.92 3.13 2.97
CA THR A 51 -5.88 2.07 2.73
C THR A 51 -5.39 1.11 1.66
N ILE A 52 -5.87 -0.13 1.74
CA ILE A 52 -5.76 -1.15 0.71
C ILE A 52 -6.82 -0.87 -0.36
N ASN A 53 -6.84 0.33 -0.94
CA ASN A 53 -7.71 0.56 -2.08
C ASN A 53 -7.05 -0.07 -3.31
N GLU A 54 -7.45 -1.31 -3.59
CA GLU A 54 -7.27 -1.95 -4.88
C GLU A 54 -7.95 -1.06 -5.93
N ARG A 55 -7.19 -0.15 -6.56
CA ARG A 55 -7.54 0.23 -7.92
C ARG A 55 -7.01 -0.92 -8.78
N PRO A 56 -7.85 -1.86 -9.27
CA PRO A 56 -7.43 -2.64 -10.41
C PRO A 56 -7.06 -1.64 -11.50
N ALA A 57 -5.90 -1.84 -12.12
CA ALA A 57 -5.56 -1.09 -13.31
C ALA A 57 -6.68 -1.33 -14.33
N LYS A 58 -7.56 -0.34 -14.53
CA LYS A 58 -8.35 -0.26 -15.76
C LYS A 58 -7.32 -0.07 -16.87
N GLY A 59 -6.90 -1.17 -17.51
CA GLY A 59 -5.83 -1.10 -18.50
C GLY A 59 -5.47 -2.38 -19.23
N GLU A 60 -6.25 -3.47 -19.18
CA GLU A 60 -6.02 -4.65 -20.03
C GLU A 60 -7.33 -5.33 -20.45
N LYS A 61 -8.24 -4.57 -21.09
CA LYS A 61 -9.28 -5.13 -21.98
C LYS A 61 -9.69 -4.07 -23.00
N GLU A 62 -8.82 -3.79 -23.96
CA GLU A 62 -9.22 -3.18 -25.24
C GLU A 62 -8.13 -3.43 -26.29
N SER A 63 -7.95 -4.68 -26.66
CA SER A 63 -7.29 -5.04 -27.93
C SER A 63 -7.79 -6.40 -28.41
N GLU A 64 -9.10 -6.57 -28.46
CA GLU A 64 -9.73 -7.56 -29.33
C GLU A 64 -11.01 -6.94 -29.90
N LYS A 65 -11.09 -6.92 -31.23
CA LYS A 65 -12.17 -6.41 -32.10
C LYS A 65 -12.12 -4.91 -32.43
N ASN A 66 -11.41 -4.54 -33.48
CA ASN A 66 -11.92 -4.61 -34.86
C ASN A 66 -10.79 -4.36 -35.87
#